data_AF-A0A4S0JMC9-F1
#
_entry.id   AF-A0A4S0JMC9-F1
#
_cell.length_a   1.000
_cell.length_b   1.000
_cell.length_c   1.000
_cell.angle_alpha   90.00
_cell.angle_beta   90.00
_cell.angle_gamma   90.00
#
_symmetry.space_group_name_H-M   'P 1'
#
loop_
_entity.id
_entity.type
_entity.pdbx_description
1 polymer ?
#
loop_
_entity_poly.entity_id
_entity_poly.type
_entity_poly.pdbx_seq_one_letter_code
_entity_poly.pdbx_strand_id
1 'polypeptide(L)'
;MTRLKSRIVDLIEAVGPMPVNEYMALCLFDPRDGYYTTREPFGAAGDFITAPEISQMFGELVAVWLYQAWTAIGRPMPVTIAEIGPGRGTLMKDMLRTLSRL
;
A
#
# COMPACT_ATOMS: atom_id res chain seq x y z
N MET A 1 24.39 -15.82 3.75
CA MET A 1 23.57 -14.88 4.55
C MET A 1 23.22 -13.70 3.67
N THR A 2 22.00 -13.14 3.77
CA THR A 2 21.66 -11.90 3.05
C THR A 2 22.46 -10.72 3.64
N ARG A 3 22.75 -9.69 2.82
CA ARG A 3 23.48 -8.50 3.30
C ARG A 3 22.73 -7.78 4.43
N LEU A 4 21.41 -7.73 4.33
CA LEU A 4 20.54 -7.19 5.39
C LEU A 4 20.67 -7.94 6.71
N LYS A 5 20.78 -9.28 6.68
CA LYS A 5 20.96 -10.07 7.91
C LYS A 5 22.23 -9.67 8.63
N SER A 6 23.36 -9.54 7.92
CA SER A 6 24.62 -9.11 8.53
C SER A 6 24.47 -7.75 9.21
N ARG A 7 23.87 -6.77 8.52
CA ARG A 7 23.62 -5.43 9.09
C ARG A 7 22.72 -5.45 10.33
N ILE A 8 21.69 -6.30 10.35
CA ILE A 8 20.80 -6.45 11.51
C ILE A 8 21.56 -7.05 12.69
N VAL A 9 22.42 -8.05 12.46
CA VAL A 9 23.27 -8.63 13.50
C VAL A 9 24.22 -7.57 14.05
N ASP A 10 24.91 -6.83 13.19
CA ASP A 10 25.84 -5.75 13.61
C ASP A 10 25.12 -4.69 14.46
N LEU A 11 23.89 -4.32 14.10
CA LEU A 11 23.07 -3.40 14.89
C LEU A 11 22.73 -3.97 16.27
N ILE A 12 22.29 -5.23 16.32
CA ILE A 12 21.95 -5.88 17.60
C ILE A 12 23.16 -5.97 18.52
N GLU A 13 24.35 -6.27 17.98
CA GLU A 13 25.60 -6.29 18.73
C GLU A 13 25.99 -4.91 19.27
N ALA A 14 25.74 -3.84 18.50
CA ALA A 14 26.13 -2.48 18.86
C ALA A 14 25.16 -1.79 19.84
N VAL A 15 23.84 -1.96 19.66
CA VAL A 15 22.82 -1.21 20.41
C VAL A 15 21.93 -2.09 21.30
N GLY A 16 22.16 -3.40 21.30
CA GLY A 16 21.38 -4.37 22.06
C GLY A 16 20.18 -4.92 21.29
N PRO A 17 19.30 -5.69 21.96
CA PRO A 17 18.19 -6.39 21.30
C PRO A 17 17.30 -5.45 20.50
N MET A 18 17.08 -5.78 19.23
CA MET A 18 16.20 -5.04 18.34
C MET A 18 14.73 -5.42 18.58
N PRO A 19 13.83 -4.45 18.74
CA PRO A 19 12.41 -4.74 18.87
C PRO A 19 11.82 -5.19 17.52
N VAL A 20 10.77 -6.01 17.57
CA VAL A 20 10.19 -6.66 16.37
C VAL A 20 9.71 -5.66 15.33
N ASN A 21 9.18 -4.50 15.75
CA ASN A 21 8.72 -3.45 14.83
C ASN A 21 9.88 -2.88 14.00
N GLU A 22 11.06 -2.68 14.59
CA GLU A 22 12.23 -2.21 13.85
C GLU A 22 12.77 -3.27 12.90
N TYR A 23 12.82 -4.53 13.35
CA TYR A 23 13.18 -5.65 12.48
C TYR A 23 12.25 -5.73 11.26
N MET A 24 10.93 -5.66 11.47
CA MET A 24 9.96 -5.67 10.37
C MET A 24 10.14 -4.45 9.45
N ALA A 25 10.37 -3.26 10.00
CA ALA A 25 10.60 -2.07 9.21
C ALA A 25 11.84 -2.22 8.29
N LEU A 26 12.94 -2.78 8.80
CA LEU A 26 14.13 -3.06 8.01
C LEU A 26 13.87 -4.11 6.93
N CYS A 27 13.24 -5.23 7.28
CA CYS A 27 12.93 -6.28 6.32
C CYS A 27 12.00 -5.81 5.18
N LEU A 28 11.06 -4.91 5.48
CA LEU A 28 10.08 -4.44 4.52
C LEU A 28 10.57 -3.24 3.70
N PHE A 29 11.27 -2.29 4.33
CA PHE A 29 11.51 -0.95 3.79
C PHE A 29 12.98 -0.55 3.74
N ASP A 30 13.93 -1.44 4.01
CA ASP A 30 15.34 -1.11 3.82
C ASP A 30 15.60 -0.68 2.35
N PRO A 31 16.25 0.48 2.10
CA PRO A 31 16.43 1.01 0.75
C PRO A 31 17.20 0.10 -0.21
N ARG A 32 18.01 -0.84 0.30
CA ARG A 32 18.91 -1.68 -0.50
C ARG A 32 18.44 -3.12 -0.58
N ASP A 33 17.83 -3.61 0.49
CA ASP A 33 17.50 -5.03 0.65
C ASP A 33 16.04 -5.27 1.08
N GLY A 34 15.24 -4.21 1.26
CA GLY A 34 13.86 -4.29 1.75
C GLY A 34 12.90 -4.87 0.73
N TYR A 35 11.96 -5.69 1.19
CA TYR A 35 11.02 -6.44 0.35
C TYR A 35 10.20 -5.54 -0.58
N TYR A 36 9.58 -4.48 -0.05
CA TYR A 36 8.75 -3.56 -0.85
C TYR A 36 9.56 -2.52 -1.62
N THR A 37 10.85 -2.37 -1.32
CA THR A 37 11.69 -1.33 -1.94
C THR A 37 12.47 -1.85 -3.14
N THR A 38 12.84 -3.12 -3.13
CA THR A 38 13.76 -3.72 -4.12
C THR A 38 13.08 -4.69 -5.08
N ARG A 39 11.79 -4.94 -4.88
CA ARG A 39 10.98 -5.88 -5.67
C ARG A 39 9.66 -5.25 -6.05
N GLU A 40 9.04 -5.79 -7.09
CA GLU A 40 7.65 -5.52 -7.41
C GLU A 40 6.80 -6.73 -7.02
N PRO A 41 6.28 -6.79 -5.78
CA PRO A 41 5.62 -7.99 -5.25
C PRO A 41 4.17 -8.14 -5.73
N PHE A 42 3.62 -7.15 -6.45
CA PHE A 42 2.22 -7.09 -6.81
C PHE A 42 1.96 -7.58 -8.24
N GLY A 43 0.79 -8.20 -8.44
CA GLY A 43 0.25 -8.53 -9.77
C GLY A 43 0.46 -9.99 -10.17
N ALA A 44 0.06 -10.36 -11.38
CA ALA A 44 0.05 -11.76 -11.83
C ALA A 44 1.43 -12.43 -11.86
N ALA A 45 2.50 -11.64 -12.01
CA ALA A 45 3.89 -12.11 -11.95
C ALA A 45 4.57 -11.84 -10.59
N GLY A 46 3.86 -11.21 -9.65
CA GLY A 46 4.34 -10.94 -8.30
C GLY A 46 4.06 -12.09 -7.33
N ASP A 47 4.36 -11.86 -6.05
CA ASP A 47 4.17 -12.85 -4.99
C ASP A 47 2.69 -13.00 -4.60
N PHE A 48 1.88 -11.96 -4.85
CA PHE A 48 0.42 -11.99 -4.62
C PHE A 48 -0.33 -10.95 -5.48
N ILE A 49 -1.62 -11.21 -5.68
CA ILE A 49 -2.55 -10.31 -6.37
C ILE A 49 -3.55 -9.70 -5.38
N THR A 50 -3.86 -8.41 -5.55
CA THR A 50 -4.78 -7.67 -4.67
C THR A 50 -6.17 -7.54 -5.32
N ALA A 51 -7.21 -7.27 -4.53
CA ALA A 51 -8.59 -7.16 -5.03
C ALA A 51 -8.78 -6.16 -6.19
N PRO A 52 -8.17 -4.96 -6.18
CA PRO A 52 -8.24 -4.05 -7.33
C PRO A 52 -7.62 -4.63 -8.61
N GLU A 53 -6.60 -5.48 -8.49
CA GLU A 53 -5.94 -6.13 -9.62
C GLU A 53 -6.73 -7.34 -10.15
N ILE A 54 -7.63 -7.93 -9.34
CA ILE A 54 -8.48 -9.05 -9.75
C ILE A 54 -9.67 -8.56 -10.58
N SER A 55 -10.33 -7.48 -10.15
CA SER A 55 -11.53 -6.97 -10.82
C SER A 55 -11.75 -5.49 -10.59
N GLN A 56 -11.99 -4.76 -11.69
CA GLN A 56 -12.38 -3.34 -11.68
C GLN A 56 -13.63 -3.07 -10.83
N MET A 57 -14.50 -4.09 -10.66
CA MET A 57 -15.73 -3.96 -9.85
C MET A 57 -15.41 -3.57 -8.41
N PHE A 58 -14.26 -3.97 -7.89
CA PHE A 58 -13.84 -3.58 -6.55
C PHE A 58 -13.69 -2.07 -6.44
N GLY A 59 -12.95 -1.44 -7.36
CA GLY A 59 -12.78 0.01 -7.36
C GLY A 59 -14.07 0.79 -7.67
N GLU A 60 -14.90 0.27 -8.58
CA GLU A 60 -16.21 0.86 -8.90
C GLU A 60 -17.13 0.89 -7.67
N LEU A 61 -17.22 -0.20 -6.91
CA LEU A 61 -18.05 -0.28 -5.71
C LEU A 61 -17.52 0.61 -4.58
N VAL A 62 -16.20 0.71 -4.39
CA VAL A 62 -15.60 1.62 -3.40
C VAL A 62 -15.91 3.08 -3.76
N ALA A 63 -15.86 3.46 -5.04
CA ALA A 63 -16.26 4.79 -5.48
C ALA A 63 -17.74 5.10 -5.21
N VAL A 64 -18.65 4.16 -5.51
CA VAL A 64 -20.08 4.33 -5.22
C VAL A 64 -20.30 4.51 -3.72
N TRP A 65 -19.64 3.69 -2.88
CA TRP A 65 -19.70 3.84 -1.44
C TRP A 65 -19.21 5.22 -0.99
N LEU A 66 -18.06 5.67 -1.49
CA LEU A 66 -17.48 6.96 -1.12
C LEU A 66 -18.38 8.14 -1.53
N TYR A 67 -18.94 8.08 -2.74
CA TYR A 67 -19.90 9.09 -3.24
C TYR A 67 -21.14 9.19 -2.36
N GLN A 68 -21.67 8.04 -1.92
CA GLN A 68 -22.83 7.99 -1.03
C GLN A 68 -22.48 8.56 0.35
N ALA A 69 -21.33 8.19 0.92
CA ALA A 69 -20.86 8.73 2.19
C ALA A 69 -20.68 10.26 2.14
N TRP A 70 -20.05 10.77 1.06
CA TRP A 70 -19.89 12.21 0.83
C TRP A 70 -21.24 12.93 0.65
N THR A 71 -22.19 12.32 -0.05
CA THR A 71 -23.54 12.88 -0.21
C THR A 71 -24.29 12.92 1.13
N ALA A 72 -24.17 11.89 1.96
CA ALA A 72 -24.83 11.80 3.26
C ALA A 72 -24.38 12.89 4.24
N ILE A 73 -23.15 13.40 4.11
CA ILE A 73 -22.63 14.51 4.92
C ILE A 73 -22.86 15.89 4.29
N GLY A 74 -23.73 16.00 3.28
CA GLY A 74 -24.12 17.27 2.68
C GLY A 74 -23.17 17.81 1.60
N ARG A 75 -22.37 16.94 0.98
CA ARG A 75 -21.49 17.27 -0.17
C ARG A 75 -20.52 18.44 0.11
N PRO A 76 -19.76 18.40 1.24
CA PRO A 76 -18.85 19.48 1.58
C PRO A 76 -17.73 19.63 0.55
N MET A 77 -17.33 20.89 0.31
CA MET A 77 -16.22 21.27 -0.56
C MET A 77 -15.31 22.29 0.15
N PRO A 78 -13.97 22.25 -0.07
CA PRO A 78 -13.26 21.27 -0.88
C PRO A 78 -13.22 19.86 -0.25
N VAL A 79 -13.08 18.82 -1.08
CA VAL A 79 -12.96 17.42 -0.63
C VAL A 79 -11.58 16.88 -1.01
N THR A 80 -10.99 16.06 -0.13
CA THR A 80 -9.75 15.31 -0.39
C THR A 80 -10.03 13.83 -0.30
N ILE A 81 -9.64 13.07 -1.33
CA ILE A 81 -9.67 11.61 -1.32
C ILE A 81 -8.24 11.13 -1.15
N ALA A 82 -7.97 10.41 -0.06
CA ALA A 82 -6.63 9.91 0.27
C ALA A 82 -6.61 8.37 0.31
N GLU A 83 -5.60 7.78 -0.34
CA GLU A 83 -5.33 6.34 -0.32
C GLU A 83 -3.91 6.11 0.22
N ILE A 84 -3.79 5.34 1.29
CA ILE A 84 -2.50 5.02 1.91
C ILE A 84 -1.97 3.74 1.28
N GLY A 85 -0.77 3.82 0.69
CA GLY A 85 -0.16 2.69 0.01
C GLY A 85 -0.94 2.26 -1.23
N PRO A 86 -1.06 3.11 -2.26
CA PRO A 86 -1.91 2.84 -3.43
C PRO A 86 -1.43 1.69 -4.31
N GLY A 87 -0.28 1.06 -3.99
CA GLY A 87 0.36 0.07 -4.83
C GLY A 87 0.61 0.64 -6.22
N ARG A 88 -0.02 0.03 -7.24
CA ARG A 88 0.04 0.46 -8.65
C ARG A 88 -0.94 1.59 -9.00
N GLY A 89 -1.75 2.05 -8.04
CA GLY A 89 -2.77 3.09 -8.23
C GLY A 89 -4.06 2.58 -8.89
N THR A 90 -4.21 1.26 -9.07
CA THR A 90 -5.34 0.63 -9.76
C THR A 90 -6.66 0.95 -9.10
N LEU A 91 -6.73 0.91 -7.75
CA LEU A 91 -7.93 1.28 -7.00
C LEU A 91 -8.34 2.73 -7.26
N MET A 92 -7.46 3.71 -7.01
CA MET A 92 -7.76 5.12 -7.26
C MET A 92 -8.15 5.38 -8.73
N LYS A 93 -7.50 4.73 -9.69
CA LYS A 93 -7.81 4.88 -11.11
C LYS A 93 -9.24 4.44 -11.42
N ASP A 94 -9.67 3.27 -10.94
CA ASP A 94 -11.04 2.80 -11.12
C ASP A 94 -12.05 3.67 -10.37
N MET A 95 -11.69 4.13 -9.16
CA MET A 95 -12.53 5.04 -8.40
C MET A 95 -12.76 6.37 -9.13
N LEU A 96 -11.71 7.03 -9.60
CA LEU A 96 -11.81 8.31 -10.30
C LEU A 96 -12.60 8.18 -11.62
N ARG A 97 -12.38 7.09 -12.37
CA ARG A 97 -13.16 6.76 -13.57
C ARG A 97 -14.65 6.60 -13.28
N THR A 98 -14.98 6.07 -12.11
CA THR A 98 -16.37 5.85 -11.68
C THR A 98 -17.01 7.14 -11.18
N LEU A 99 -16.30 7.88 -10.33
CA LEU A 99 -16.73 9.16 -9.78
C LEU A 99 -16.99 10.20 -10.87
N SER A 100 -16.25 10.21 -11.98
CA SER A 100 -16.48 11.13 -13.10
C SER A 100 -17.80 10.87 -13.86
N ARG A 101 -18.56 9.83 -13.49
CA ARG A 101 -19.83 9.44 -14.10
C ARG A 101 -21.02 9.54 -13.13
N LEU A 102 -20.79 9.96 -11.88
CA LEU A 102 -21.78 10.12 -10.80
C LEU A 102 -22.04 11.61 -10.50
#